data_AF-Q7B2Z2-F1
#
_entry.id   AF-Q7B2Z2-F1
#
_cell.length_a   1.000
_cell.length_b   1.000
_cell.length_c   1.000
_cell.angle_alpha   90.00
_cell.angle_beta   90.00
_cell.angle_gamma   90.00
#
_symmetry.space_group_name_H-M   'P 1'
#
loop_
_entity.id
_entity.type
_entity.pdbx_description
1 polymer ?
#
loop_
_entity_poly.entity_id
_entity_poly.type
_entity_poly.pdbx_seq_one_letter_code
_entity_poly.pdbx_strand_id
1 'polypeptide(L)' 'MSFDFDLFVIGAGSGGVRAARFAAGFGARVAVAESRYLGGT' A
#
# COMPACT_ATOMS: atom_id res chain seq x y z
N MET A 1 17.54 8.89 5.70
CA MET A 1 17.34 8.17 4.42
C MET A 1 15.98 8.60 3.89
N SER A 2 15.91 9.08 2.65
CA SER A 2 14.63 9.38 1.99
C SER A 2 14.21 8.14 1.19
N PHE A 3 12.92 7.83 1.19
CA PHE A 3 12.35 6.79 0.35
C PHE A 3 11.42 7.45 -0.66
N ASP A 4 11.63 7.18 -1.95
CA ASP A 4 10.80 7.70 -3.02
C ASP A 4 9.71 6.68 -3.36
N PHE A 5 8.46 7.06 -3.13
CA PHE A 5 7.27 6.28 -3.48
C PHE A 5 6.36 7.09 -4.38
N ASP A 6 5.72 6.40 -5.32
CA ASP A 6 4.73 7.02 -6.20
C ASP A 6 3.33 6.97 -5.55
N LEU A 7 3.12 6.04 -4.60
CA LEU A 7 1.90 5.92 -3.79
C LEU A 7 2.23 5.44 -2.38
N PHE A 8 1.66 6.10 -1.37
CA PHE A 8 1.70 5.67 0.02
C PHE A 8 0.27 5.35 0.51
N VAL A 9 0.03 4.10 0.88
CA VAL A 9 -1.28 3.63 1.36
C VAL A 9 -1.25 3.48 2.88
N ILE A 10 -2.21 4.09 3.57
CA ILE A 10 -2.41 3.93 5.01
C ILE A 10 -3.62 3.02 5.22
N GLY A 11 -3.38 1.86 5.82
CA GLY A 11 -4.37 0.81 6.05
C GLY A 11 -4.26 -0.33 5.03
N ALA A 12 -3.93 -1.54 5.50
CA ALA A 12 -3.82 -2.75 4.68
C ALA A 12 -5.09 -3.61 4.72
N GLY A 13 -6.26 -2.97 4.71
CA GLY A 13 -7.55 -3.63 4.51
C GLY A 13 -7.79 -4.03 3.05
N SER A 14 -8.95 -4.63 2.78
CA SER A 14 -9.34 -5.06 1.42
C SER A 14 -9.21 -3.96 0.35
N GLY A 15 -9.59 -2.72 0.70
CA GLY A 15 -9.44 -1.56 -0.17
C GLY A 15 -7.98 -1.14 -0.37
N GLY A 16 -7.21 -1.01 0.71
CA GLY A 16 -5.81 -0.57 0.66
C GLY A 16 -4.90 -1.56 -0.05
N VAL A 17 -5.06 -2.86 0.23
CA VAL A 17 -4.33 -3.93 -0.47
C VAL A 17 -4.69 -3.96 -1.95
N ARG A 18 -5.98 -3.79 -2.32
CA ARG A 18 -6.39 -3.76 -3.72
C ARG A 18 -5.79 -2.57 -4.46
N ALA A 19 -5.86 -1.37 -3.88
CA ALA A 19 -5.27 -0.17 -4.46
C ALA A 19 -3.75 -0.32 -4.63
N ALA A 20 -3.06 -0.78 -3.59
CA ALA A 20 -1.61 -0.97 -3.60
C ALA A 20 -1.18 -2.00 -4.67
N ARG A 21 -1.86 -3.16 -4.72
CA ARG A 21 -1.55 -4.21 -5.71
C ARG A 21 -1.84 -3.78 -7.14
N PHE A 22 -2.95 -3.06 -7.36
CA PHE A 22 -3.30 -2.56 -8.69
C PHE A 22 -2.23 -1.57 -9.17
N ALA A 23 -1.88 -0.57 -8.35
CA ALA A 23 -0.85 0.42 -8.69
C ALA A 23 0.54 -0.22 -8.91
N ALA A 24 0.95 -1.15 -8.05
CA ALA A 24 2.20 -1.88 -8.21
C ALA A 24 2.23 -2.71 -9.52
N GLY A 25 1.08 -3.24 -9.95
CA GLY A 25 0.94 -3.93 -11.24
C GLY A 25 1.21 -3.04 -12.45
N PHE A 26 1.04 -1.72 -12.32
CA PHE A 26 1.43 -0.73 -13.33
C PHE A 26 2.85 -0.18 -13.15
N GLY A 27 3.64 -0.75 -12.23
CA GLY A 27 5.03 -0.35 -11.98
C GLY A 27 5.22 0.78 -10.96
N ALA A 28 4.16 1.22 -10.27
CA ALA A 28 4.30 2.21 -9.21
C ALA A 28 5.09 1.63 -8.02
N ARG A 29 5.99 2.42 -7.45
CA ARG A 29 6.66 2.11 -6.18
C ARG A 29 5.70 2.44 -5.05
N VAL A 30 5.12 1.40 -4.46
CA VAL A 30 4.08 1.56 -3.44
C VAL A 30 4.63 1.22 -2.06
N ALA A 31 4.34 2.07 -1.09
CA ALA A 31 4.48 1.78 0.34
C ALA A 31 3.10 1.56 0.96
N VAL A 32 3.02 0.63 1.91
CA VAL A 32 1.81 0.39 2.71
C VAL A 32 2.19 0.40 4.18
N ALA A 33 1.43 1.16 4.98
CA ALA A 33 1.54 1.15 6.43
C ALA A 33 0.25 0.62 7.05
N GLU A 34 0.37 -0.33 7.96
CA GLU A 34 -0.74 -0.88 8.75
C GLU A 34 -0.32 -0.90 10.22
N SER A 35 -1.25 -0.51 11.08
CA SER A 35 -1.07 -0.44 12.53
C SER A 35 -1.20 -1.80 13.22
N ARG A 36 -1.96 -2.73 12.62
CA ARG A 36 -2.32 -4.01 13.24
C ARG A 36 -2.06 -5.19 12.32
N TYR A 37 -3.11 -5.76 11.70
CA TYR A 37 -3.02 -6.96 10.87
C TYR A 37 -3.31 -6.64 9.40
N LEU A 38 -2.54 -7.26 8.52
CA LEU A 38 -2.84 -7.25 7.09
C LEU A 38 -4.18 -7.97 6.84
N GLY A 39 -5.04 -7.39 6.01
CA GLY A 39 -6.37 -7.91 5.72
C GLY A 39 -7.50 -6.96 6.13
N GLY A 40 -7.26 -6.08 7.11
CA GLY A 40 -8.26 -5.15 7.63
C GLY A 40 -9.02 -5.76 8.81
N THR A 41 -10.35 -5.71 8.77
CA THR A 41 -11.24 -6.25 9.82
C THR A 41 -10.82 -7.64 10.28
#